data_AF-A0A9C7PM90-F1
#
_entry.id   AF-A0A9C7PM90-F1
#
_cell.length_a   1.000
_cell.length_b   1.000
_cell.length_c   1.000
_cell.angle_alpha   90.00
_cell.angle_beta   90.00
_cell.angle_gamma   90.00
#
_symmetry.space_group_name_H-M   'P 1'
#
loop_
_entity.id
_entity.type
_entity.pdbx_description
1 polymer ?
#
loop_
_entity_poly.entity_id
_entity_poly.type
_entity_poly.pdbx_seq_one_letter_code
_entity_poly.pdbx_strand_id
1 'polypeptide(L)' 'MALLDCQVAMLANQAMNCMISDEVPIRAGNAHVNVVPYQVFESSEGHIIIAIGNDTQLNVCDLGGVSRVSQGPSFFH' A
#
# COMPACT_ATOMS: atom_id res chain seq x y z
N MET A 1 -15.18 14.02 24.47
CA MET A 1 -14.95 13.22 23.24
C MET A 1 -16.22 13.22 22.43
N ALA A 2 -16.12 13.60 21.16
CA ALA A 2 -17.20 13.60 20.17
C ALA A 2 -16.94 12.54 19.09
N LEU A 3 -17.98 12.17 18.33
CA LEU A 3 -17.85 11.26 17.18
C LEU A 3 -16.81 11.76 16.16
N LEU A 4 -16.72 13.09 16.01
CA LEU A 4 -15.72 13.72 15.17
C LEU A 4 -14.29 13.45 15.67
N ASP A 5 -14.04 13.59 16.98
CA ASP A 5 -12.72 13.34 17.58
C ASP A 5 -12.27 11.90 17.30
N CYS A 6 -13.18 10.94 17.41
CA CYS A 6 -12.90 9.53 17.11
C CYS A 6 -12.58 9.31 15.64
N GLN A 7 -13.35 9.93 14.73
CA GLN A 7 -13.15 9.77 13.28
C GLN A 7 -11.83 10.38 12.81
N VAL A 8 -11.49 11.58 13.30
CA VAL A 8 -10.23 12.26 12.95
C VAL A 8 -9.03 11.44 13.43
N ALA A 9 -9.11 10.85 14.64
CA ALA A 9 -8.04 10.00 15.16
C ALA A 9 -7.79 8.74 14.29
N MET A 10 -8.81 8.19 13.65
CA MET A 10 -8.69 7.00 12.80
C MET A 10 -8.06 7.25 11.42
N LEU A 11 -7.86 8.51 11.01
CA LEU A 11 -7.23 8.82 9.72
C LEU A 11 -5.74 8.46 9.69
N ALA A 12 -5.05 8.43 10.84
CA ALA A 12 -3.67 8.00 10.99
C ALA A 12 -2.73 8.49 9.87
N ASN A 13 -2.22 7.59 9.04
CA ASN A 13 -1.30 7.89 7.93
C ASN A 13 -1.87 8.88 6.92
N GLN A 14 -3.19 8.87 6.68
CA GLN A 14 -3.82 9.83 5.75
C GLN A 14 -3.81 11.25 6.31
N ALA A 15 -3.98 11.41 7.64
CA ALA A 15 -3.84 12.70 8.28
C ALA A 15 -2.39 13.19 8.23
N MET A 16 -1.41 12.32 8.49
CA MET A 16 0.01 12.68 8.40
C MET A 16 0.41 13.07 6.97
N ASN A 17 0.00 12.28 5.98
CA ASN A 17 0.28 12.57 4.57
C ASN A 17 -0.29 13.96 4.19
N CYS A 18 -1.55 14.23 4.53
CA CYS A 18 -2.18 15.52 4.28
C CYS A 18 -1.45 16.70 4.96
N MET A 19 -1.00 16.52 6.20
CA MET A 19 -0.28 17.57 6.95
C MET A 19 1.11 17.88 6.39
N ILE A 20 1.78 16.88 5.79
CA ILE A 20 3.14 17.04 5.27
C ILE A 20 3.12 17.57 3.83
N SER A 21 2.13 17.16 3.03
CA SER A 21 2.04 17.57 1.63
C SER A 21 1.15 18.78 1.37
N ASP A 22 0.30 19.18 2.33
CA ASP A 22 -0.82 20.11 2.13
C ASP A 22 -1.82 19.66 1.04
N GLU A 23 -1.79 18.38 0.65
CA GLU A 23 -2.68 17.81 -0.35
C GLU A 23 -3.76 16.93 0.29
N VAL A 24 -4.99 17.06 -0.20
CA VAL A 24 -6.11 16.24 0.27
C VAL A 24 -5.96 14.81 -0.27
N PRO A 25 -5.93 13.78 0.59
CA PRO A 25 -5.80 12.40 0.14
C PRO A 25 -6.98 11.96 -0.74
N ILE A 26 -6.67 11.21 -1.81
CA ILE A 26 -7.66 10.60 -2.68
C ILE A 26 -7.85 9.12 -2.37
N ARG A 27 -8.97 8.55 -2.81
CA ARG A 27 -9.21 7.10 -2.68
C ARG A 27 -8.21 6.33 -3.56
N ALA A 28 -7.36 5.51 -2.93
CA ALA A 28 -6.36 4.67 -3.60
C ALA A 28 -6.81 3.22 -3.87
N GLY A 29 -8.07 2.89 -3.60
CA GLY A 29 -8.53 1.50 -3.66
C GLY A 29 -7.87 0.63 -2.58
N ASN A 30 -7.46 -0.58 -2.94
CA ASN A 30 -6.84 -1.54 -2.01
C ASN A 30 -5.30 -1.43 -1.94
N ALA A 31 -4.69 -0.47 -2.63
CA ALA A 31 -3.25 -0.26 -2.58
C ALA A 31 -2.85 0.56 -1.35
N HIS A 32 -1.78 0.15 -0.68
CA HIS A 32 -1.20 0.93 0.40
C HIS A 32 -0.43 2.13 -0.16
N VAL A 33 -0.82 3.35 0.23
CA VAL A 33 -0.28 4.59 -0.34
C VAL A 33 1.19 4.87 0.02
N ASN A 34 1.69 4.26 1.11
CA ASN A 34 3.03 4.55 1.64
C ASN A 34 4.01 3.38 1.50
N VAL A 35 3.59 2.21 1.02
CA VAL A 35 4.42 0.98 0.97
C VAL A 35 4.01 0.14 -0.23
N VAL A 36 4.97 -0.30 -1.04
CA VAL A 36 4.72 -1.06 -2.25
C VAL A 36 5.77 -2.18 -2.38
N PRO A 37 5.41 -3.40 -2.83
CA PRO A 37 4.07 -3.87 -3.22
C PRO A 37 3.20 -4.34 -2.05
N TYR A 38 2.18 -3.53 -1.75
CA TYR A 38 1.12 -3.88 -0.81
C TYR A 38 -0.23 -3.55 -1.44
N GLN A 39 -0.85 -4.55 -2.08
CA GLN A 39 -2.14 -4.42 -2.76
C GLN A 39 -2.78 -5.78 -3.07
N VAL A 40 -3.98 -5.74 -3.64
CA VAL A 40 -4.68 -6.91 -4.18
C VAL A 40 -4.15 -7.24 -5.59
N PHE A 41 -3.87 -8.52 -5.83
CA PHE A 41 -3.48 -9.07 -7.12
C PHE A 41 -4.48 -10.14 -7.56
N GLU A 42 -4.73 -10.22 -8.87
CA GLU A 42 -5.52 -11.30 -9.46
C GLU A 42 -4.74 -12.62 -9.43
N SER A 43 -5.43 -13.71 -9.11
CA SER A 43 -4.92 -15.08 -9.18
C SER A 43 -5.84 -15.95 -10.03
N SER A 44 -5.41 -17.16 -10.37
CA SER A 44 -6.21 -18.09 -11.18
C SER A 44 -7.56 -18.46 -10.55
N GLU A 45 -7.70 -18.32 -9.24
CA GLU A 45 -8.90 -18.70 -8.48
C GLU A 45 -9.52 -17.53 -7.70
N GLY A 46 -9.16 -16.29 -8.04
CA GLY A 46 -9.74 -15.10 -7.41
C GLY A 46 -8.70 -14.02 -7.15
N HIS A 47 -8.60 -13.60 -5.90
CA HIS A 47 -7.73 -12.49 -5.51
C HIS A 47 -6.85 -12.87 -4.33
N ILE A 48 -5.61 -12.43 -4.36
CA ILE A 48 -4.66 -12.55 -3.25
C ILE A 48 -4.19 -11.16 -2.84
N ILE A 49 -3.97 -10.96 -1.54
CA ILE A 49 -3.30 -9.74 -1.04
C ILE A 49 -1.82 -10.08 -0.87
N ILE A 50 -0.96 -9.29 -1.49
CA ILE A 50 0.48 -9.32 -1.24
C ILE A 50 0.81 -8.06 -0.45
N ALA A 51 1.52 -8.22 0.66
CA ALA A 51 1.86 -7.16 1.61
C ALA A 51 3.36 -7.21 1.92
N ILE A 52 4.18 -6.74 0.97
CA ILE A 52 5.63 -6.65 1.14
C ILE A 52 5.97 -5.33 1.82
N GLY A 53 6.60 -5.43 3.00
CA GLY A 53 6.95 -4.28 3.83
C GLY A 53 8.43 -3.89 3.76
N ASN A 54 9.26 -4.66 3.05
CA ASN A 54 10.68 -4.37 2.87
C ASN A 54 11.27 -5.11 1.64
N ASP A 55 12.45 -4.66 1.22
CA ASP A 55 13.11 -5.14 0.00
C ASP A 55 13.53 -6.62 0.08
N THR A 56 13.85 -7.13 1.26
CA THR A 56 14.25 -8.54 1.41
C THR A 56 13.12 -9.51 1.12
N GLN A 57 11.87 -9.05 1.22
CA GLN A 57 10.67 -9.81 0.90
C GLN A 57 10.28 -9.74 -0.58
N LEU A 58 10.96 -8.92 -1.40
CA LEU A 58 10.66 -8.81 -2.83
C LEU A 58 10.86 -10.13 -3.59
N ASN A 59 11.75 -11.00 -3.10
CA ASN A 59 11.93 -12.36 -3.63
C ASN A 59 10.64 -13.22 -3.60
N VAL A 60 9.67 -12.88 -2.73
CA VAL A 60 8.36 -13.56 -2.66
C VAL A 60 7.52 -13.25 -3.90
N CYS A 61 7.67 -12.05 -4.50
CA CYS A 61 7.00 -11.73 -5.77
C CYS A 61 7.50 -12.62 -6.92
N ASP A 62 8.78 -13.00 -6.90
CA ASP A 62 9.36 -13.87 -7.93
C ASP A 62 8.82 -15.30 -7.82
N LEU A 63 8.65 -15.80 -6.60
CA LEU A 63 8.05 -17.11 -6.32
C LEU A 63 6.56 -17.17 -6.68
N GLY A 64 5.84 -16.07 -6.48
CA GLY A 64 4.39 -15.98 -6.71
C GLY A 64 3.98 -15.76 -8.17
N GLY A 65 4.92 -15.71 -9.12
CA GLY A 65 4.62 -15.44 -10.53
C GLY A 65 4.23 -13.99 -10.83
N VAL A 66 4.48 -13.07 -9.89
CA VAL A 66 4.21 -11.62 -10.03
C VAL A 66 5.53 -10.85 -10.20
N SER A 67 6.50 -11.46 -10.88
CA SER A 67 7.88 -10.97 -11.04
C SER A 67 7.99 -9.62 -11.77
N ARG A 68 6.96 -9.21 -12.53
CA ARG A 68 6.90 -7.88 -13.14
C ARG A 68 6.98 -6.74 -12.10
N VAL A 69 6.63 -7.03 -10.84
CA VAL A 69 6.65 -6.07 -9.73
C VAL A 69 8.03 -5.99 -9.05
N SER A 70 8.79 -7.09 -8.96
CA SER A 70 10.14 -7.04 -8.36
C SER A 70 11.19 -6.43 -9.30
N GLN A 71 10.98 -6.52 -10.62
CA GLN A 71 11.97 -6.14 -11.64
C GLN A 71 11.82 -4.72 -12.19
N GLY A 72 10.86 -3.93 -11.69
CA GLY A 72 10.62 -2.57 -12.17
C GLY A 72 11.63 -1.57 -11.59
N PRO A 73 12.19 -0.62 -12.39
CA PRO A 73 13.15 0.38 -11.92
C PRO A 73 12.59 1.35 -10.86
N SER A 74 11.28 1.33 -10.63
CA SER A 74 10.57 2.14 -9.63
C SER A 74 10.52 1.55 -8.22
N PHE A 75 11.03 0.31 -8.00
CA PHE A 75 10.91 -0.40 -6.71
C PHE A 75 12.23 -0.58 -5.95
N PHE A 76 13.36 -0.23 -6.57
CA PHE A 76 14.66 -0.16 -5.89
C PHE A 76 15.01 1.31 -5.69
N HIS A 77 14.71 1.88 -4.51
CA HIS A 77 15.28 3.17 -4.10
C HIS A 77 15.84 3.12 -2.68
#